data_AF-A0A7X8TNE9-F1
#
_entry.id   AF-A0A7X8TNE9-F1
#
_cell.length_a   1.000
_cell.length_b   1.000
_cell.length_c   1.000
_cell.angle_alpha   90.00
_cell.angle_beta   90.00
_cell.angle_gamma   90.00
#
_symmetry.space_group_name_H-M   'P 1'
#
loop_
_entity.id
_entity.type
_entity.pdbx_description
1 polymer ?
#
loop_
_entity_poly.entity_id
_entity_poly.type
_entity_poly.pdbx_seq_one_letter_code
_entity_poly.pdbx_strand_id
1 'polypeptide(L)'
;MQQLLFRIGEASDGRIYAFLTDQPETEDFFDSGYKVAYKHRDEETGKELLARWRSAYTVQSKPFHSIPQENELPTEVQSAFDTMMASLLAGVDVMFCDYNLAIEADLPLANNVMEQFRSTDFVLFSCEELIGNDPSTQPYMVSYAAPRYPKTGNVGSQHRIYSKTDSFAFACAINAIVHQRERDALSGGHIRTEVDSYISEKPVSDAVAEQVINRFVESLAPYNGSMKALTASE
;
A
#
# COMPACT_ATOMS: atom_id res chain seq x y z
N MET A 1 -11.28 12.98 13.66
CA MET A 1 -10.26 13.55 12.75
C MET A 1 -9.21 12.48 12.53
N GLN A 2 -8.90 12.19 11.28
CA GLN A 2 -7.94 11.17 10.87
C GLN A 2 -6.64 11.84 10.39
N GLN A 3 -5.57 11.06 10.27
CA GLN A 3 -4.31 11.48 9.66
C GLN A 3 -3.84 10.37 8.72
N LEU A 4 -3.21 10.74 7.61
CA LEU A 4 -2.54 9.80 6.75
C LEU A 4 -1.19 9.46 7.39
N LEU A 5 -0.91 8.17 7.45
CA LEU A 5 0.35 7.60 7.86
C LEU A 5 1.01 7.03 6.62
N PHE A 6 2.21 7.54 6.30
CA PHE A 6 3.08 6.94 5.31
C PHE A 6 4.37 6.49 5.97
N ARG A 7 4.73 5.22 5.78
CA ARG A 7 5.97 4.65 6.32
C ARG A 7 6.73 3.95 5.21
N ILE A 8 8.06 4.07 5.27
CA ILE A 8 8.99 3.26 4.50
C ILE A 8 9.86 2.45 5.47
N GLY A 9 10.14 1.20 5.12
CA GLY A 9 11.12 0.33 5.77
C GLY A 9 11.98 -0.40 4.73
N GLU A 10 13.30 -0.34 4.91
CA GLU A 10 14.26 -1.14 4.15
C GLU A 10 14.51 -2.47 4.87
N ALA A 11 14.20 -3.58 4.20
CA ALA A 11 14.41 -4.92 4.72
C ALA A 11 15.90 -5.31 4.72
N SER A 12 16.25 -6.37 5.45
CA SER A 12 17.62 -6.90 5.51
C SER A 12 18.18 -7.39 4.17
N ASP A 13 17.32 -7.62 3.17
CA ASP A 13 17.72 -7.99 1.81
C ASP A 13 17.80 -6.77 0.86
N GLY A 14 17.64 -5.55 1.39
CA GLY A 14 17.68 -4.29 0.65
C GLY A 14 16.36 -3.89 0.00
N ARG A 15 15.29 -4.68 0.15
CA ARG A 15 13.98 -4.35 -0.42
C ARG A 15 13.29 -3.24 0.34
N ILE A 16 12.55 -2.41 -0.38
CA ILE A 16 11.82 -1.28 0.17
C ILE A 16 10.34 -1.62 0.29
N TYR A 17 9.87 -1.71 1.52
CA TYR A 17 8.46 -1.87 1.86
C TYR A 17 7.90 -0.52 2.29
N ALA A 18 6.68 -0.20 1.87
CA ALA A 18 5.99 1.00 2.31
C ALA A 18 4.54 0.69 2.67
N PHE A 19 3.94 1.53 3.52
CA PHE A 19 2.49 1.59 3.64
C PHE A 19 1.96 3.02 3.56
N LEU A 20 0.71 3.15 3.10
CA LEU A 20 -0.11 4.36 3.15
C LEU A 20 -1.51 4.04 3.67
N THR A 21 -1.93 4.68 4.76
CA THR A 21 -3.23 4.41 5.40
C THR A 21 -3.73 5.61 6.18
N ASP A 22 -5.02 5.68 6.42
CA ASP A 22 -5.69 6.56 7.39
C ASP A 22 -6.15 5.81 8.65
N GLN A 23 -5.90 4.50 8.72
CA GLN A 23 -6.27 3.65 9.86
C GLN A 23 -5.21 3.73 10.97
N PRO A 24 -5.64 3.93 12.24
CA PRO A 24 -4.74 3.90 13.37
C PRO A 24 -4.12 2.50 13.55
N GLU A 25 -3.00 2.40 14.29
CA GLU A 25 -2.34 1.14 14.71
C GLU A 25 -1.71 0.29 13.57
N THR A 26 -1.93 0.65 12.30
CA THR A 26 -1.33 -0.04 11.14
C THR A 26 0.20 -0.11 11.20
N GLU A 27 0.86 0.91 11.77
CA GLU A 27 2.31 0.92 11.95
C GLU A 27 2.81 -0.27 12.79
N ASP A 28 2.14 -0.56 13.90
CA ASP A 28 2.52 -1.66 14.79
C ASP A 28 2.30 -3.02 14.12
N PHE A 29 1.21 -3.18 13.36
CA PHE A 29 0.94 -4.38 12.59
C PHE A 29 1.94 -4.58 11.46
N PHE A 30 2.35 -3.50 10.80
CA PHE A 30 3.36 -3.53 9.74
C PHE A 30 4.72 -3.96 10.26
N ASP A 31 5.20 -3.33 11.32
CA ASP A 31 6.48 -3.67 11.94
C ASP A 31 6.48 -5.09 12.53
N SER A 32 5.36 -5.51 13.13
CA SER A 32 5.20 -6.87 13.67
C SER A 32 5.15 -7.92 12.57
N GLY A 33 4.43 -7.62 11.48
CA GLY A 33 4.35 -8.49 10.30
C GLY A 33 5.72 -8.74 9.69
N TYR A 34 6.52 -7.67 9.52
CA TYR A 34 7.89 -7.77 9.03
C TYR A 34 8.77 -8.60 9.97
N LYS A 35 8.76 -8.31 11.28
CA LYS A 35 9.54 -9.08 12.28
C LYS A 35 9.30 -10.58 12.15
N VAL A 36 8.04 -10.98 12.01
CA VAL A 36 7.65 -12.39 11.90
C VAL A 36 8.06 -12.98 10.55
N ALA A 37 7.87 -12.26 9.45
CA ALA A 37 8.18 -12.74 8.11
C ALA A 37 9.70 -12.84 7.84
N TYR A 38 10.50 -11.95 8.42
CA TYR A 38 11.96 -11.88 8.19
C TYR A 38 12.80 -12.52 9.29
N LYS A 39 12.20 -13.08 10.37
CA LYS A 39 12.94 -13.65 11.51
C LYS A 39 14.04 -14.67 11.17
N HIS A 40 13.88 -15.41 10.07
CA HIS A 40 14.83 -16.43 9.61
C HIS A 40 15.66 -15.99 8.39
N ARG A 41 15.48 -14.73 7.96
CA ARG A 41 16.09 -14.13 6.76
C ARG A 41 17.03 -12.97 7.12
N ASP A 42 16.86 -12.37 8.30
CA ASP A 42 17.70 -11.30 8.82
C ASP A 42 18.92 -11.88 9.57
N GLU A 43 20.04 -12.00 8.86
CA GLU A 43 21.31 -12.50 9.40
C GLU A 43 22.19 -11.37 9.99
N GLU A 44 21.86 -10.09 9.76
CA GLU A 44 22.75 -8.95 10.02
C GLU A 44 22.25 -8.00 11.13
N THR A 45 20.95 -7.71 11.21
CA THR A 45 20.44 -6.62 12.07
C THR A 45 19.72 -7.11 13.34
N GLY A 46 19.49 -8.42 13.45
CA GLY A 46 18.84 -9.06 14.59
C GLY A 46 19.83 -9.60 15.64
N LYS A 47 19.67 -9.19 16.91
CA LYS A 47 20.09 -10.01 18.06
C LYS A 47 18.88 -10.84 18.49
N GLU A 48 18.98 -12.16 18.37
CA GLU A 48 18.08 -13.13 19.02
C GLU A 48 16.58 -12.99 18.68
N LEU A 49 16.19 -13.46 17.48
CA LEU A 49 14.82 -13.86 17.07
C LEU A 49 13.85 -12.81 16.52
N LEU A 50 14.20 -11.53 16.41
CA LEU A 50 13.30 -10.50 15.85
C LEU A 50 14.01 -9.66 14.78
N ALA A 51 13.57 -9.81 13.52
CA ALA A 51 14.12 -9.03 12.42
C ALA A 51 13.88 -7.53 12.58
N ARG A 52 14.77 -6.69 12.05
CA ARG A 52 14.64 -5.23 12.09
C ARG A 52 14.76 -4.61 10.70
N TRP A 53 14.10 -3.48 10.49
CA TRP A 53 14.32 -2.67 9.30
C TRP A 53 15.75 -2.10 9.37
N ARG A 54 16.49 -2.15 8.28
CA ARG A 54 17.82 -1.52 8.16
C ARG A 54 17.73 -0.02 8.32
N SER A 55 16.72 0.57 7.68
CA SER A 55 16.34 1.96 7.80
C SER A 55 14.82 2.06 7.72
N ALA A 56 14.22 3.03 8.43
CA ALA A 56 12.79 3.27 8.36
C ALA A 56 12.47 4.71 8.76
N TYR A 57 11.39 5.26 8.21
CA TYR A 57 10.80 6.52 8.66
C TYR A 57 9.29 6.48 8.50
N THR A 58 8.58 7.22 9.35
CA THR A 58 7.14 7.46 9.27
C THR A 58 6.88 8.95 9.21
N VAL A 59 5.96 9.37 8.35
CA VAL A 59 5.44 10.74 8.31
C VAL A 59 3.92 10.72 8.50
N GLN A 60 3.40 11.79 9.09
CA GLN A 60 1.99 11.96 9.35
C GLN A 60 1.47 13.21 8.66
N SER A 61 0.30 13.13 8.03
CA SER A 61 -0.32 14.32 7.46
C SER A 61 -0.91 15.22 8.55
N LYS A 62 -1.29 16.43 8.14
CA LYS A 62 -2.24 17.26 8.89
C LYS A 62 -3.55 16.47 9.10
N PRO A 63 -4.27 16.73 10.21
CA PRO A 63 -5.58 16.12 10.45
C PRO A 63 -6.60 16.49 9.38
N PHE A 64 -7.45 15.55 8.99
CA PHE A 64 -8.51 15.73 8.01
C PHE A 64 -9.81 15.02 8.41
N HIS A 65 -10.87 15.29 7.65
CA HIS A 65 -12.12 14.53 7.68
C HIS A 65 -12.26 13.79 6.35
N SER A 66 -12.68 12.54 6.45
CA SER A 66 -12.96 11.70 5.28
C SER A 66 -14.03 12.35 4.42
N ILE A 67 -13.93 12.17 3.12
CA ILE A 67 -14.98 12.62 2.20
C ILE A 67 -16.21 11.71 2.46
N PRO A 68 -17.39 12.31 2.67
CA PRO A 68 -18.60 11.54 2.94
C PRO A 68 -18.96 10.66 1.74
N GLN A 69 -19.78 9.64 2.01
CA GLN A 69 -20.25 8.71 0.98
C GLN A 69 -21.09 9.43 -0.09
N GLU A 70 -20.47 9.74 -1.23
CA GLU A 70 -21.15 10.19 -2.45
C GLU A 70 -21.09 9.08 -3.52
N ASN A 71 -22.03 9.12 -4.49
CA ASN A 71 -22.15 8.07 -5.51
C ASN A 71 -20.94 7.97 -6.45
N GLU A 72 -20.13 9.04 -6.57
CA GLU A 72 -18.97 9.09 -7.45
C GLU A 72 -17.80 9.83 -6.78
N LEU A 73 -16.59 9.35 -7.04
CA LEU A 73 -15.35 9.98 -6.58
C LEU A 73 -15.07 11.25 -7.40
N PRO A 74 -14.84 12.42 -6.78
CA PRO A 74 -14.47 13.62 -7.51
C PRO A 74 -13.17 13.44 -8.31
N THR A 75 -13.16 13.92 -9.55
CA THR A 75 -12.00 13.75 -10.46
C THR A 75 -10.74 14.40 -9.90
N GLU A 76 -10.89 15.53 -9.20
CA GLU A 76 -9.78 16.23 -8.56
C GLU A 76 -9.16 15.40 -7.43
N VAL A 77 -9.98 14.66 -6.67
CA VAL A 77 -9.51 13.77 -5.59
C VAL A 77 -8.74 12.59 -6.18
N GLN A 78 -9.26 11.95 -7.24
CA GLN A 78 -8.52 10.90 -7.95
C GLN A 78 -7.19 11.43 -8.51
N SER A 79 -7.19 12.61 -9.13
CA SER A 79 -5.97 13.21 -9.69
C SER A 79 -4.94 13.56 -8.62
N ALA A 80 -5.39 14.06 -7.46
CA ALA A 80 -4.53 14.33 -6.31
C ALA A 80 -3.96 13.04 -5.73
N PHE A 81 -4.77 11.98 -5.62
CA PHE A 81 -4.33 10.66 -5.20
C PHE A 81 -3.28 10.06 -6.14
N ASP A 82 -3.55 10.07 -7.46
CA ASP A 82 -2.64 9.56 -8.48
C ASP A 82 -1.29 10.31 -8.44
N THR A 83 -1.33 11.64 -8.27
CA THR A 83 -0.12 12.49 -8.15
C THR A 83 0.66 12.17 -6.88
N MET A 84 -0.04 11.96 -5.76
CA MET A 84 0.58 11.56 -4.50
C MET A 84 1.27 10.22 -4.65
N MET A 85 0.56 9.20 -5.13
CA MET A 85 1.09 7.85 -5.29
C MET A 85 2.27 7.81 -6.26
N ALA A 86 2.20 8.56 -7.36
CA ALA A 86 3.30 8.64 -8.31
C ALA A 86 4.58 9.22 -7.70
N SER A 87 4.44 10.11 -6.71
CA SER A 87 5.59 10.64 -5.97
C SER A 87 6.10 9.62 -4.95
N LEU A 88 5.21 8.96 -4.22
CA LEU A 88 5.57 8.07 -3.10
C LEU A 88 6.15 6.71 -3.54
N LEU A 89 5.79 6.22 -4.72
CA LEU A 89 6.15 4.87 -5.18
C LEU A 89 7.55 4.73 -5.78
N ALA A 90 8.27 5.83 -5.99
CA ALA A 90 9.65 5.79 -6.48
C ALA A 90 10.52 4.93 -5.54
N GLY A 91 11.20 3.91 -6.09
CA GLY A 91 12.02 2.98 -5.33
C GLY A 91 11.28 2.02 -4.38
N VAL A 92 9.93 1.98 -4.38
CA VAL A 92 9.14 1.10 -3.50
C VAL A 92 8.87 -0.25 -4.18
N ASP A 93 9.33 -1.34 -3.54
CA ASP A 93 9.12 -2.69 -4.04
C ASP A 93 7.75 -3.27 -3.72
N VAL A 94 7.24 -2.95 -2.52
CA VAL A 94 5.98 -3.46 -1.98
C VAL A 94 5.23 -2.31 -1.32
N MET A 95 4.02 -2.03 -1.79
CA MET A 95 3.15 -0.99 -1.24
C MET A 95 1.93 -1.63 -0.56
N PHE A 96 1.79 -1.39 0.73
CA PHE A 96 0.57 -1.67 1.50
C PHE A 96 -0.30 -0.42 1.48
N CYS A 97 -1.49 -0.47 0.89
CA CYS A 97 -2.31 0.72 0.72
C CYS A 97 -3.76 0.44 1.12
N ASP A 98 -4.38 1.41 1.77
CA ASP A 98 -5.83 1.41 1.92
C ASP A 98 -6.50 1.53 0.55
N TYR A 99 -7.53 0.72 0.31
CA TYR A 99 -8.24 0.68 -0.96
C TYR A 99 -9.18 1.89 -1.13
N ASN A 100 -9.67 2.44 -0.01
CA ASN A 100 -10.64 3.54 0.05
C ASN A 100 -10.07 4.75 0.82
N LEU A 101 -8.76 4.99 0.74
CA LEU A 101 -8.06 6.02 1.53
C LEU A 101 -8.81 7.36 1.57
N ALA A 102 -9.11 7.85 2.78
CA ALA A 102 -9.77 9.12 3.06
C ALA A 102 -11.21 9.27 2.53
N ILE A 103 -11.86 8.19 2.11
CA ILE A 103 -13.23 8.16 1.60
C ILE A 103 -14.07 7.20 2.45
N GLU A 104 -15.26 7.61 2.86
CA GLU A 104 -16.17 6.74 3.62
C GLU A 104 -16.85 5.66 2.74
N ALA A 105 -16.84 5.86 1.42
CA ALA A 105 -17.39 4.93 0.42
C ALA A 105 -16.39 3.83 0.00
N ASP A 106 -16.92 2.70 -0.46
CA ASP A 106 -16.17 1.58 -1.07
C ASP A 106 -15.69 1.85 -2.51
N LEU A 107 -15.17 3.05 -2.77
CA LEU A 107 -14.73 3.46 -4.10
C LEU A 107 -13.22 3.22 -4.29
N PRO A 108 -12.81 2.37 -5.25
CA PRO A 108 -11.43 1.98 -5.44
C PRO A 108 -10.54 3.11 -5.99
N LEU A 109 -9.68 3.69 -5.16
CA LEU A 109 -8.72 4.73 -5.58
C LEU A 109 -7.49 4.17 -6.31
N ALA A 110 -7.02 2.98 -5.90
CA ALA A 110 -5.71 2.46 -6.28
C ALA A 110 -5.63 1.84 -7.69
N ASN A 111 -6.74 1.75 -8.42
CA ASN A 111 -6.79 1.00 -9.69
C ASN A 111 -5.83 1.53 -10.77
N ASN A 112 -5.82 2.85 -10.98
CA ASN A 112 -4.98 3.51 -11.98
C ASN A 112 -3.49 3.39 -11.61
N VAL A 113 -3.17 3.66 -10.36
CA VAL A 113 -1.81 3.57 -9.81
C VAL A 113 -1.24 2.17 -10.01
N MET A 114 -2.01 1.12 -9.69
CA MET A 114 -1.55 -0.24 -9.92
C MET A 114 -1.25 -0.54 -11.40
N GLU A 115 -1.96 0.05 -12.36
CA GLU A 115 -1.67 -0.15 -13.79
C GLU A 115 -0.39 0.54 -14.26
N GLN A 116 -0.10 1.70 -13.68
CA GLN A 116 1.07 2.52 -14.00
C GLN A 116 2.33 1.96 -13.34
N PHE A 117 2.25 1.54 -12.08
CA PHE A 117 3.38 1.05 -11.27
C PHE A 117 3.48 -0.48 -11.27
N ARG A 118 3.69 -1.06 -12.45
CA ARG A 118 3.75 -2.53 -12.64
C ARG A 118 4.90 -3.21 -11.93
N SER A 119 5.94 -2.44 -11.59
CA SER A 119 7.10 -2.91 -10.85
C SER A 119 6.88 -2.95 -9.36
N THR A 120 5.79 -2.40 -8.81
CA THR A 120 5.47 -2.49 -7.37
C THR A 120 4.41 -3.56 -7.14
N ASP A 121 4.65 -4.43 -6.15
CA ASP A 121 3.61 -5.35 -5.67
C ASP A 121 2.69 -4.60 -4.71
N PHE A 122 1.37 -4.78 -4.85
CA PHE A 122 0.39 -4.08 -4.04
C PHE A 122 -0.31 -5.03 -3.07
N VAL A 123 -0.31 -4.66 -1.80
CA VAL A 123 -1.13 -5.25 -0.74
C VAL A 123 -2.23 -4.25 -0.40
N LEU A 124 -3.48 -4.61 -0.65
CA LEU A 124 -4.63 -3.73 -0.51
C LEU A 124 -5.39 -4.10 0.76
N PHE A 125 -5.63 -3.12 1.64
CA PHE A 125 -6.51 -3.34 2.79
C PHE A 125 -7.94 -3.47 2.29
N SER A 126 -8.55 -4.62 2.54
CA SER A 126 -9.89 -4.89 2.04
C SER A 126 -10.96 -4.34 2.97
N CYS A 127 -11.95 -3.63 2.43
CA CYS A 127 -13.28 -3.58 3.04
C CYS A 127 -13.96 -4.95 2.87
N GLU A 128 -14.60 -5.43 3.92
CA GLU A 128 -15.36 -6.70 3.94
C GLU A 128 -16.50 -6.70 2.90
N GLU A 129 -17.03 -5.51 2.59
CA GLU A 129 -18.13 -5.28 1.66
C GLU A 129 -17.71 -5.40 0.18
N LEU A 130 -16.47 -5.00 -0.16
CA LEU A 130 -15.92 -5.05 -1.53
C LEU A 130 -15.64 -6.47 -2.05
N ILE A 131 -15.38 -7.42 -1.14
CA ILE A 131 -15.14 -8.82 -1.50
C ILE A 131 -16.46 -9.58 -1.73
N GLY A 132 -17.59 -9.07 -1.21
CA GLY A 132 -18.89 -9.72 -1.29
C GLY A 132 -18.93 -11.10 -0.62
N ASN A 133 -20.12 -11.69 -0.55
CA ASN A 133 -20.34 -13.05 -0.01
C ASN A 133 -19.89 -14.16 -0.98
N ASP A 134 -18.84 -13.95 -1.80
CA ASP A 134 -18.32 -15.00 -2.66
C ASP A 134 -17.50 -16.00 -1.82
N PRO A 135 -17.96 -17.25 -1.65
CA PRO A 135 -17.29 -18.26 -0.84
C PRO A 135 -16.04 -18.84 -1.50
N SER A 136 -15.65 -18.39 -2.70
CA SER A 136 -14.34 -18.65 -3.31
C SER A 136 -13.30 -17.58 -2.95
N THR A 137 -13.76 -16.40 -2.54
CA THR A 137 -12.98 -15.31 -1.95
C THR A 137 -13.31 -15.15 -0.47
N GLN A 138 -13.37 -16.28 0.26
CA GLN A 138 -13.53 -16.22 1.73
C GLN A 138 -12.45 -15.33 2.35
N PRO A 139 -12.72 -14.69 3.50
CA PRO A 139 -11.82 -13.78 4.19
C PRO A 139 -10.66 -14.54 4.86
N TYR A 140 -9.87 -15.24 4.06
CA TYR A 140 -8.54 -15.68 4.45
C TYR A 140 -7.61 -14.50 4.20
N MET A 141 -7.01 -14.03 5.29
CA MET A 141 -5.85 -13.18 5.54
C MET A 141 -5.02 -12.61 4.37
N VAL A 142 -4.94 -13.33 3.25
CA VAL A 142 -4.32 -12.97 1.96
C VAL A 142 -5.10 -13.66 0.83
N SER A 143 -5.81 -12.90 -0.02
CA SER A 143 -6.33 -13.41 -1.30
C SER A 143 -5.38 -13.06 -2.44
N TYR A 144 -4.87 -14.07 -3.16
CA TYR A 144 -3.91 -13.91 -4.24
C TYR A 144 -4.64 -13.69 -5.57
N ALA A 145 -4.52 -12.52 -6.17
CA ALA A 145 -4.98 -12.32 -7.54
C ALA A 145 -3.94 -12.86 -8.54
N ALA A 146 -4.47 -13.58 -9.54
CA ALA A 146 -3.72 -14.14 -10.66
C ALA A 146 -2.93 -13.06 -11.46
N PRO A 147 -1.93 -13.46 -12.27
CA PRO A 147 -1.16 -12.56 -13.12
C PRO A 147 -2.06 -11.62 -13.93
N ARG A 148 -1.87 -10.30 -13.78
CA ARG A 148 -2.69 -9.31 -14.50
C ARG A 148 -2.45 -9.31 -16.02
N TYR A 149 -1.33 -9.85 -16.49
CA TYR A 149 -0.92 -9.80 -17.90
C TYR A 149 -0.63 -11.20 -18.49
N PRO A 150 -1.62 -12.11 -18.60
CA PRO A 150 -1.40 -13.48 -19.08
C PRO A 150 -1.14 -13.59 -20.59
N LYS A 151 -1.25 -12.49 -21.35
CA LYS A 151 -1.18 -12.46 -22.83
C LYS A 151 0.02 -11.70 -23.41
N THR A 152 0.82 -11.06 -22.58
CA THR A 152 2.14 -10.57 -23.03
C THR A 152 3.08 -11.77 -23.04
N GLY A 153 3.98 -11.90 -24.02
CA GLY A 153 5.01 -12.98 -24.06
C GLY A 153 6.03 -12.90 -22.93
N ASN A 154 5.65 -12.28 -21.81
CA ASN A 154 6.44 -11.84 -20.69
C ASN A 154 5.83 -12.44 -19.43
N VAL A 155 6.64 -13.16 -18.65
CA VAL A 155 6.19 -14.04 -17.56
C VAL A 155 6.07 -13.28 -16.22
N GLY A 156 6.50 -12.02 -16.18
CA GLY A 156 6.41 -11.21 -14.98
C GLY A 156 4.97 -10.90 -14.60
N SER A 157 4.60 -11.25 -13.37
CA SER A 157 3.25 -11.10 -12.84
C SER A 157 3.25 -10.00 -11.79
N GLN A 158 2.41 -8.97 -11.95
CA GLN A 158 2.07 -8.06 -10.85
C GLN A 158 1.04 -8.77 -9.97
N HIS A 159 1.32 -8.89 -8.68
CA HIS A 159 0.43 -9.54 -7.73
C HIS A 159 -0.42 -8.51 -7.00
N ARG A 160 -1.71 -8.84 -6.79
CA ARG A 160 -2.57 -8.12 -5.85
C ARG A 160 -2.86 -9.05 -4.69
N ILE A 161 -2.60 -8.57 -3.49
CA ILE A 161 -2.91 -9.27 -2.26
C ILE A 161 -3.94 -8.45 -1.51
N TYR A 162 -5.14 -9.00 -1.30
CA TYR A 162 -6.09 -8.40 -0.38
C TYR A 162 -5.77 -8.87 1.04
N SER A 163 -5.60 -7.95 1.97
CA SER A 163 -5.18 -8.24 3.34
C SER A 163 -6.06 -7.52 4.35
N LYS A 164 -6.19 -8.11 5.54
CA LYS A 164 -6.80 -7.44 6.71
C LYS A 164 -5.77 -6.55 7.38
N THR A 165 -6.23 -5.52 8.08
CA THR A 165 -5.37 -4.64 8.90
C THR A 165 -5.03 -5.31 10.23
N ASP A 166 -4.26 -6.40 10.20
CA ASP A 166 -3.76 -7.08 11.40
C ASP A 166 -2.35 -7.67 11.19
N SER A 167 -1.62 -7.86 12.30
CA SER A 167 -0.22 -8.31 12.26
C SER A 167 -0.01 -9.68 11.61
N PHE A 168 -0.96 -10.61 11.75
CA PHE A 168 -0.82 -11.95 11.18
C PHE A 168 -1.08 -11.89 9.66
N ALA A 169 -2.06 -11.11 9.22
CA ALA A 169 -2.36 -10.89 7.81
C ALA A 169 -1.19 -10.22 7.09
N PHE A 170 -0.55 -9.22 7.73
CA PHE A 170 0.65 -8.58 7.20
C PHE A 170 1.82 -9.56 7.10
N ALA A 171 2.05 -10.38 8.13
CA ALA A 171 3.08 -11.43 8.07
C ALA A 171 2.83 -12.40 6.92
N CYS A 172 1.58 -12.81 6.69
CA CYS A 172 1.19 -13.65 5.57
C CYS A 172 1.43 -12.97 4.22
N ALA A 173 1.06 -11.69 4.09
CA ALA A 173 1.23 -10.94 2.84
C ALA A 173 2.72 -10.78 2.48
N ILE A 174 3.54 -10.37 3.44
CA ILE A 174 5.00 -10.26 3.26
C ILE A 174 5.59 -11.62 2.87
N ASN A 175 5.24 -12.69 3.59
CA ASN A 175 5.72 -14.03 3.26
C ASN A 175 5.29 -14.47 1.85
N ALA A 176 4.04 -14.22 1.45
CA ALA A 176 3.55 -14.58 0.13
C ALA A 176 4.38 -13.91 -0.97
N ILE A 177 4.66 -12.61 -0.82
CA ILE A 177 5.50 -11.85 -1.75
C ILE A 177 6.90 -12.42 -1.83
N VAL A 178 7.52 -12.68 -0.67
CA VAL A 178 8.88 -13.22 -0.61
C VAL A 178 8.98 -14.58 -1.32
N HIS A 179 8.11 -15.53 -0.98
CA HIS A 179 8.13 -16.86 -1.61
C HIS A 179 7.79 -16.81 -3.10
N GLN A 180 6.85 -15.94 -3.50
CA GLN A 180 6.53 -15.79 -4.92
C GLN A 180 7.72 -15.24 -5.70
N ARG A 181 8.41 -14.24 -5.16
CA ARG A 181 9.62 -13.69 -5.79
C ARG A 181 10.77 -14.70 -5.86
N GLU A 182 10.95 -15.53 -4.84
CA GLU A 182 11.89 -16.66 -4.87
C GLU A 182 11.55 -17.62 -6.03
N ARG A 183 10.26 -17.92 -6.25
CA ARG A 183 9.80 -18.75 -7.37
C ARG A 183 9.99 -18.09 -8.73
N ASP A 184 9.71 -16.79 -8.83
CA ASP A 184 9.86 -16.00 -10.05
C ASP A 184 11.34 -15.96 -10.49
N ALA A 185 12.26 -15.79 -9.54
CA ALA A 185 13.71 -15.82 -9.78
C ALA A 185 14.18 -17.16 -10.36
N LEU A 186 13.59 -18.28 -9.91
CA LEU A 186 13.90 -19.62 -10.43
C LEU A 186 13.28 -19.87 -11.82
N SER A 187 12.21 -19.15 -12.17
CA SER A 187 11.42 -19.36 -13.40
C SER A 187 11.80 -18.40 -14.53
N GLY A 188 12.82 -17.55 -14.34
CA GLY A 188 13.32 -16.62 -15.36
C GLY A 188 12.36 -15.47 -15.69
N GLY A 189 11.39 -15.19 -14.83
CA GLY A 189 10.31 -14.26 -15.11
C GLY A 189 10.16 -13.20 -14.03
N HIS A 190 10.77 -12.04 -14.24
CA HIS A 190 10.33 -10.85 -13.51
C HIS A 190 10.10 -9.72 -14.50
N ILE A 191 8.96 -9.03 -14.39
CA ILE A 191 8.73 -7.76 -15.11
C ILE A 191 9.90 -6.80 -14.85
N ARG A 192 10.56 -6.94 -13.69
CA ARG A 192 11.63 -6.05 -13.22
C ARG A 192 13.00 -6.29 -13.86
N THR A 193 13.31 -7.49 -14.37
CA THR A 193 14.58 -7.69 -15.13
C THR A 193 14.56 -7.02 -16.49
N GLU A 194 13.39 -6.59 -16.98
CA GLU A 194 13.28 -5.74 -18.16
C GLU A 194 13.18 -4.25 -17.82
N VAL A 195 12.98 -3.92 -16.54
CA VAL A 195 12.86 -2.55 -16.03
C VAL A 195 13.93 -2.30 -14.96
N ASP A 196 15.20 -2.49 -15.34
CA ASP A 196 16.40 -2.29 -14.51
C ASP A 196 16.45 -0.90 -13.82
N SER A 197 15.71 0.08 -14.33
CA SER A 197 15.78 1.45 -13.85
C SER A 197 15.24 1.66 -12.44
N TYR A 198 14.34 0.83 -11.90
CA TYR A 198 13.59 1.18 -10.68
C TYR A 198 14.07 0.55 -9.37
N ILE A 199 14.73 -0.63 -9.38
CA ILE A 199 15.34 -1.19 -8.14
C ILE A 199 16.50 -0.30 -7.65
N SER A 200 17.03 0.54 -8.53
CA SER A 200 18.11 1.49 -8.22
C SER A 200 17.62 2.91 -7.92
N GLU A 201 16.32 3.20 -8.08
CA GLU A 201 15.75 4.49 -7.69
C GLU A 201 15.71 4.60 -6.17
N LYS A 202 16.16 5.74 -5.65
CA LYS A 202 16.12 5.98 -4.21
C LYS A 202 14.68 6.28 -3.79
N PRO A 203 14.22 5.70 -2.67
CA PRO A 203 12.97 6.11 -2.06
C PRO A 203 12.95 7.62 -1.79
N VAL A 204 11.74 8.19 -1.79
CA VAL A 204 11.56 9.60 -1.42
C VAL A 204 12.07 9.87 -0.02
N SER A 205 12.52 11.10 0.24
CA SER A 205 12.85 11.55 1.60
C SER A 205 11.58 11.78 2.44
N ASP A 206 11.70 11.70 3.75
CA ASP A 206 10.67 12.07 4.73
C ASP A 206 10.02 13.44 4.46
N ALA A 207 10.81 14.49 4.22
CA ALA A 207 10.30 15.84 3.97
C ALA A 207 9.42 15.93 2.70
N VAL A 208 9.81 15.21 1.64
CA VAL A 208 9.03 15.13 0.39
C VAL A 208 7.76 14.32 0.61
N ALA A 209 7.85 13.18 1.32
CA ALA A 209 6.69 12.36 1.64
C ALA A 209 5.65 13.15 2.45
N GLU A 210 6.09 13.85 3.50
CA GLU A 210 5.23 14.72 4.32
C GLU A 210 4.59 15.83 3.47
N GLN A 211 5.35 16.47 2.59
CA GLN A 211 4.82 17.51 1.71
C GLN A 211 3.72 16.97 0.79
N VAL A 212 3.94 15.79 0.20
CA VAL A 212 3.01 15.20 -0.78
C VAL A 212 1.72 14.74 -0.11
N ILE A 213 1.78 14.04 1.03
CA ILE A 213 0.57 13.60 1.75
C ILE A 213 -0.24 14.80 2.24
N ASN A 214 0.42 15.91 2.63
CA ASN A 214 -0.26 17.13 3.02
C ASN A 214 -0.96 17.82 1.85
N ARG A 215 -0.35 17.84 0.66
CA ARG A 215 -1.02 18.38 -0.55
C ARG A 215 -2.27 17.58 -0.90
N PHE A 216 -2.23 16.26 -0.75
CA PHE A 216 -3.42 15.43 -0.94
C PHE A 216 -4.50 15.77 0.10
N VAL A 217 -4.16 15.86 1.38
CA VAL A 217 -5.11 16.26 2.43
C VAL A 217 -5.72 17.65 2.16
N GLU A 218 -4.94 18.61 1.68
CA GLU A 218 -5.41 19.94 1.31
C GLU A 218 -6.44 19.88 0.16
N SER A 219 -6.31 18.90 -0.75
CA SER A 219 -7.29 18.67 -1.82
C SER A 219 -8.64 18.15 -1.33
N LEU A 220 -8.70 17.56 -0.12
CA LEU A 220 -9.95 17.05 0.47
C LEU A 220 -10.79 18.16 1.14
N ALA A 221 -10.16 19.29 1.50
CA ALA A 221 -10.79 20.36 2.27
C ALA A 221 -12.07 20.95 1.64
N PRO A 222 -12.17 21.16 0.30
CA PRO A 222 -13.38 21.68 -0.33
C PRO A 222 -14.61 20.76 -0.15
N TYR A 223 -14.39 19.44 -0.14
CA TYR A 223 -15.46 18.43 -0.05
C TYR A 223 -15.98 18.25 1.37
N ASN A 224 -15.17 18.61 2.37
CA ASN A 224 -15.57 18.67 3.78
C ASN A 224 -16.48 19.87 4.11
N GLY A 225 -16.59 20.85 3.22
CA GLY A 225 -17.45 22.02 3.39
C GLY A 225 -18.95 21.73 3.28
N SER A 226 -19.35 20.72 2.50
CA SER A 226 -20.75 20.32 2.32
C SER A 226 -21.38 19.77 3.60
N MET A 227 -20.59 19.18 4.52
CA MET A 227 -21.09 18.75 5.83
C MET A 227 -21.68 19.89 6.66
N LYS A 228 -21.09 21.10 6.61
CA LYS A 228 -21.57 22.24 7.41
C LYS A 228 -22.89 22.83 6.89
N ALA A 229 -23.16 22.72 5.59
CA ALA A 229 -24.39 23.25 5.00
C ALA A 229 -25.59 22.33 5.25
N LEU A 230 -25.37 21.02 5.28
CA LEU A 230 -26.41 20.02 5.57
C LEU A 230 -26.80 20.01 7.06
N THR A 231 -25.85 20.14 7.99
CA THR A 231 -26.15 20.18 9.44
C THR A 231 -26.73 21.51 9.93
N ALA A 232 -26.67 22.58 9.13
CA ALA A 232 -27.26 23.88 9.47
C ALA A 232 -28.74 24.00 9.06
N SER A 233 -29.31 22.93 8.48
CA SER A 233 -30.67 22.89 7.95
C SER A 233 -31.63 22.00 8.77
N GLU A 234 -31.22 21.58 9.98
CA GLU A 234 -32.09 20.90 10.97
C GLU A 234 -32.38 21.80 12.18
#